data_AF-A0ABD6LXQ6-F1
#
_entry.id   AF-A0ABD6LXQ6-F1
#
_cell.length_a   1.000
_cell.length_b   1.000
_cell.length_c   1.000
_cell.angle_alpha   90.00
_cell.angle_beta   90.00
_cell.angle_gamma   90.00
#
_symmetry.space_group_name_H-M   'P 1'
#
loop_
_entity.id
_entity.type
_entity.pdbx_description
1 polymer ?
#
loop_
_entity_poly.entity_id
_entity_poly.type
_entity_poly.pdbx_seq_one_letter_code
_entity_poly.pdbx_strand_id
1 'polypeptide(L)'
;MEEKLCFLLKSSLLYKEFTRLTNNDCLRRFLAFKIILNCMSFEDLTGNRQFNAIRPIRDVFLAHKQEGDFFNAFNATNLINSSLIEQMISFMSAHATLDKSTFPELTNHRLRNNIFQLTKAILKKVEEDYFSGFRVSNNFLCAQKDQISEISSGPISSIFYRYNSSKQLSFLSNYFISNLVYFHEMTFVANNAKIDYVLHAVNMFDCIFKDIHNSYSIDGLHEVLQATDTGDVSALVSLRQDSSLLATYRNLRNIRNKLAGHMDRRSNLEDLLTLLNTLDFEDVFGFVNRLDKAVFDTARTHISISVHYMHNQPRASNIDSLNVIKVNGFQSEPYFNS
;
A
#
# COMPACT_ATOMS: atom_id res chain seq x y z
N MET A 1 7.68 4.60 24.28
CA MET A 1 6.34 5.00 23.79
C MET A 1 6.43 6.30 23.02
N GLU A 2 7.02 7.34 23.62
CA GLU A 2 7.23 8.66 22.99
C GLU A 2 7.91 8.60 21.61
N GLU A 3 8.95 7.78 21.46
CA GLU A 3 9.65 7.59 20.17
C GLU A 3 8.72 7.13 19.04
N LYS A 4 7.77 6.25 19.34
CA LYS A 4 6.81 5.75 18.35
C LYS A 4 5.79 6.83 17.97
N LEU A 5 5.31 7.58 18.95
CA LEU A 5 4.42 8.73 18.71
C LEU A 5 5.13 9.76 17.83
N CYS A 6 6.40 10.06 18.14
CA CYS A 6 7.26 10.92 17.34
C CYS A 6 7.46 10.38 15.92
N PHE A 7 7.74 9.08 15.76
CA PHE A 7 7.90 8.44 14.46
C PHE A 7 6.64 8.58 13.58
N LEU A 8 5.47 8.29 14.14
CA LEU A 8 4.18 8.38 13.45
C LEU A 8 3.85 9.83 13.05
N LEU A 9 4.04 10.79 13.96
CA LEU A 9 3.82 12.21 13.68
C LEU A 9 4.77 12.71 12.59
N LYS A 10 6.07 12.41 12.68
CA LYS A 10 7.07 12.87 11.72
C LYS A 10 6.86 12.23 10.34
N SER A 11 6.47 10.95 10.29
CA SER A 11 6.11 10.28 9.04
C SER A 11 4.91 10.98 8.39
N SER A 12 3.92 11.35 9.20
CA SER A 12 2.74 12.09 8.74
C SER A 12 3.07 13.49 8.22
N LEU A 13 3.97 14.21 8.89
CA LEU A 13 4.46 15.51 8.44
C LEU A 13 5.22 15.41 7.11
N LEU A 14 6.05 14.39 6.95
CA LEU A 14 6.78 14.14 5.70
C LEU A 14 5.81 13.85 4.54
N TYR A 15 4.85 12.94 4.74
CA TYR A 15 3.90 12.59 3.68
C TYR A 15 2.95 13.76 3.36
N LYS A 16 2.62 14.61 4.33
CA LYS A 16 1.92 15.87 4.07
C LYS A 16 2.69 16.75 3.09
N GLU A 17 4.01 16.89 3.23
CA GLU A 17 4.81 17.62 2.24
C GLU A 17 4.78 16.92 0.88
N PHE A 18 4.86 15.59 0.84
CA PHE A 18 4.78 14.82 -0.41
C PHE A 18 3.46 15.02 -1.15
N THR A 19 2.33 15.16 -0.45
CA THR A 19 1.02 15.43 -1.09
C THR A 19 0.99 16.73 -1.90
N ARG A 20 1.89 17.69 -1.60
CA ARG A 20 2.02 18.97 -2.30
C ARG A 20 2.94 18.89 -3.52
N LEU A 21 3.69 17.80 -3.69
CA LEU A 21 4.63 17.61 -4.78
C LEU A 21 3.98 17.06 -6.07
N THR A 22 2.69 16.75 -6.03
CA THR A 22 1.93 16.28 -7.18
C THR A 22 0.59 17.01 -7.32
N ASN A 23 0.20 17.25 -8.56
CA ASN A 23 -1.13 17.75 -8.92
C ASN A 23 -2.12 16.62 -9.20
N ASN A 24 -1.65 15.37 -9.26
CA ASN A 24 -2.47 14.20 -9.48
C ASN A 24 -3.24 13.83 -8.21
N ASP A 25 -4.57 13.94 -8.25
CA ASP A 25 -5.41 13.70 -7.08
C ASP A 25 -5.37 12.24 -6.60
N CYS A 26 -5.17 11.27 -7.49
CA CYS A 26 -5.04 9.86 -7.10
C CYS A 26 -3.75 9.64 -6.30
N LEU A 27 -2.61 10.13 -6.80
CA LEU A 27 -1.34 10.04 -6.09
C LEU A 27 -1.37 10.82 -4.77
N ARG A 28 -2.03 11.99 -4.74
CA ARG A 28 -2.22 12.76 -3.52
C ARG A 28 -2.96 11.95 -2.45
N ARG A 29 -4.04 11.27 -2.81
CA ARG A 29 -4.81 10.42 -1.89
C ARG A 29 -4.03 9.18 -1.46
N PHE A 30 -3.24 8.57 -2.33
CA PHE A 30 -2.34 7.47 -1.99
C PHE A 30 -1.28 7.89 -0.96
N LEU A 31 -0.70 9.08 -1.11
CA LEU A 31 0.23 9.63 -0.12
C LEU A 31 -0.48 9.97 1.20
N ALA A 32 -1.69 10.53 1.14
CA ALA A 32 -2.47 10.85 2.33
C ALA A 32 -2.89 9.61 3.13
N PHE A 33 -3.00 8.44 2.49
CA PHE A 33 -3.30 7.19 3.17
C PHE A 33 -2.30 6.86 4.28
N LYS A 34 -1.01 7.15 4.08
CA LYS A 34 0.02 6.98 5.12
C LYS A 34 -0.29 7.81 6.37
N ILE A 35 -0.74 9.04 6.19
CA ILE A 35 -1.10 9.95 7.28
C ILE A 35 -2.26 9.35 8.10
N ILE A 36 -3.26 8.80 7.42
CA ILE A 36 -4.42 8.13 8.05
C ILE A 36 -3.95 6.93 8.86
N LEU A 37 -3.17 6.03 8.28
CA LEU A 37 -2.64 4.85 8.99
C LEU A 37 -1.84 5.23 10.23
N ASN A 38 -0.96 6.22 10.09
CA ASN A 38 -0.14 6.69 11.18
C ASN A 38 -1.00 7.30 12.30
N CYS A 39 -1.99 8.13 11.94
CA CYS A 39 -2.92 8.72 12.90
C CYS A 39 -3.72 7.64 13.63
N MET A 40 -4.23 6.63 12.93
CA MET A 40 -4.96 5.53 13.57
C MET A 40 -4.09 4.71 14.53
N SER A 41 -2.84 4.45 14.16
CA SER A 41 -1.86 3.80 15.05
C SER A 41 -1.54 4.69 16.25
N PHE A 42 -1.48 6.02 16.06
CA PHE A 42 -1.26 6.99 17.12
C PHE A 42 -2.42 7.04 18.12
N GLU A 43 -3.67 7.08 17.62
CA GLU A 43 -4.89 6.96 18.44
C GLU A 43 -4.89 5.66 19.23
N ASP A 44 -4.52 4.55 18.59
CA ASP A 44 -4.41 3.26 19.26
C ASP A 44 -3.30 3.30 20.32
N LEU A 45 -2.14 3.95 20.12
CA LEU A 45 -1.11 4.07 21.17
C LEU A 45 -1.53 4.94 22.36
N THR A 46 -2.24 6.03 22.10
CA THR A 46 -2.68 6.99 23.15
C THR A 46 -4.00 6.60 23.82
N GLY A 47 -4.71 5.62 23.27
CA GLY A 47 -6.04 5.22 23.76
C GLY A 47 -7.13 6.24 23.46
N ASN A 48 -6.95 7.09 22.44
CA ASN A 48 -7.84 8.21 22.13
C ASN A 48 -8.30 8.14 20.66
N ARG A 49 -9.49 7.56 20.43
CA ARG A 49 -10.08 7.36 19.09
C ARG A 49 -11.07 8.47 18.75
N GLN A 50 -10.63 9.51 18.06
CA GLN A 50 -11.40 10.70 17.71
C GLN A 50 -11.88 10.69 16.25
N PHE A 51 -11.11 10.09 15.34
CA PHE A 51 -11.37 10.13 13.89
C PHE A 51 -12.16 8.91 13.38
N ASN A 52 -13.33 8.64 13.96
CA ASN A 52 -14.13 7.45 13.62
C ASN A 52 -14.59 7.41 12.16
N ALA A 53 -14.88 8.57 11.55
CA ALA A 53 -15.41 8.64 10.19
C ALA A 53 -14.44 8.15 9.09
N ILE A 54 -13.14 8.08 9.37
CA ILE A 54 -12.11 7.64 8.41
C ILE A 54 -11.49 6.27 8.75
N ARG A 55 -11.87 5.69 9.89
CA ARG A 55 -11.46 4.32 10.25
C ARG A 55 -11.82 3.27 9.20
N PRO A 56 -12.99 3.34 8.54
CA PRO A 56 -13.31 2.41 7.46
C PRO A 56 -12.26 2.36 6.35
N ILE A 57 -11.55 3.47 6.08
CA ILE A 57 -10.45 3.49 5.11
C ILE A 57 -9.35 2.51 5.55
N ARG A 58 -8.88 2.60 6.80
CA ARG A 58 -7.88 1.66 7.33
C ARG A 58 -8.39 0.21 7.25
N ASP A 59 -9.64 -0.02 7.63
CA ASP A 59 -10.21 -1.36 7.70
C ASP A 59 -10.33 -2.01 6.31
N VAL A 60 -10.63 -1.25 5.26
CA VAL A 60 -10.57 -1.72 3.86
C VAL A 60 -9.18 -2.19 3.49
N PHE A 61 -8.15 -1.42 3.85
CA PHE A 61 -6.77 -1.79 3.55
C PHE A 61 -6.26 -2.92 4.45
N LEU A 62 -6.79 -3.13 5.65
CA LEU A 62 -6.45 -4.30 6.49
C LEU A 62 -7.23 -5.57 6.11
N ALA A 63 -7.98 -5.57 5.00
CA ALA A 63 -8.84 -6.66 4.56
C ALA A 63 -9.88 -7.09 5.62
N HIS A 64 -10.35 -6.12 6.42
CA HIS A 64 -11.39 -6.35 7.43
C HIS A 64 -12.80 -6.40 6.81
N LYS A 65 -13.74 -7.07 7.49
CA LYS A 65 -15.11 -7.32 7.11
C LYS A 65 -15.83 -5.99 7.06
N GLN A 66 -16.37 -5.73 5.89
CA GLN A 66 -17.14 -4.53 5.61
C GLN A 66 -18.60 -4.92 5.76
N GLU A 67 -19.24 -4.64 6.89
CA GLU A 67 -20.67 -4.94 7.09
C GLU A 67 -21.50 -3.84 6.40
N GLY A 68 -21.46 -3.82 5.05
CA GLY A 68 -21.99 -2.73 4.23
C GLY A 68 -20.99 -1.59 3.95
N ASP A 69 -19.74 -1.73 4.42
CA ASP A 69 -18.79 -0.62 4.57
C ASP A 69 -17.89 -0.29 3.38
N PHE A 70 -17.92 -1.05 2.27
CA PHE A 70 -17.13 -0.66 1.08
C PHE A 70 -17.52 0.75 0.60
N PHE A 71 -18.83 1.03 0.56
CA PHE A 71 -19.35 2.37 0.24
C PHE A 71 -19.05 3.39 1.35
N ASN A 72 -19.00 2.97 2.62
CA ASN A 72 -18.64 3.86 3.72
C ASN A 72 -17.17 4.28 3.63
N ALA A 73 -16.27 3.36 3.32
CA ALA A 73 -14.86 3.67 3.08
C ALA A 73 -14.67 4.50 1.80
N PHE A 74 -15.41 4.19 0.72
CA PHE A 74 -15.45 5.02 -0.49
C PHE A 74 -15.89 6.46 -0.16
N ASN A 75 -17.00 6.63 0.55
CA ASN A 75 -17.52 7.93 0.98
C ASN A 75 -16.53 8.64 1.91
N ALA A 76 -15.90 7.91 2.83
CA ALA A 76 -14.88 8.45 3.72
C ALA A 76 -13.66 8.96 2.95
N THR A 77 -13.35 8.44 1.75
CA THR A 77 -12.23 8.97 0.96
C THR A 77 -12.44 10.40 0.49
N ASN A 78 -13.70 10.85 0.36
CA ASN A 78 -14.02 12.24 0.06
C ASN A 78 -13.68 13.17 1.23
N LEU A 79 -13.51 12.62 2.44
CA LEU A 79 -13.04 13.34 3.61
C LEU A 79 -11.52 13.53 3.60
N ILE A 80 -10.77 12.83 2.75
CA ILE A 80 -9.31 12.99 2.59
C ILE A 80 -9.03 14.31 1.85
N ASN A 81 -9.14 15.41 2.57
CA ASN A 81 -8.83 16.74 2.11
C ASN A 81 -7.80 17.41 3.04
N SER A 82 -7.27 18.56 2.62
CA SER A 82 -6.27 19.30 3.39
C SER A 82 -6.75 19.64 4.80
N SER A 83 -8.01 20.02 4.99
CA SER A 83 -8.54 20.38 6.32
C SER A 83 -8.49 19.20 7.29
N LEU A 84 -8.93 18.02 6.86
CA LEU A 84 -8.90 16.83 7.71
C LEU A 84 -7.46 16.36 8.00
N ILE A 85 -6.57 16.41 7.01
CA ILE A 85 -5.15 16.08 7.20
C ILE A 85 -4.52 17.01 8.24
N GLU A 86 -4.82 18.31 8.18
CA GLU A 86 -4.36 19.28 9.19
C GLU A 86 -4.90 18.93 10.58
N GLN A 87 -6.19 18.59 10.70
CA GLN A 87 -6.79 18.19 11.98
C GLN A 87 -6.09 16.97 12.60
N MET A 88 -5.81 15.93 11.80
CA MET A 88 -5.07 14.75 12.28
C MET A 88 -3.67 15.09 12.77
N ILE A 89 -2.97 15.95 12.03
CA ILE A 89 -1.60 16.36 12.40
C ILE A 89 -1.60 17.24 13.63
N SER A 90 -2.56 18.17 13.75
CA SER A 90 -2.76 18.97 14.96
C SER A 90 -3.04 18.09 16.18
N PHE A 91 -3.91 17.07 16.02
CA PHE A 91 -4.18 16.09 17.07
C PHE A 91 -2.89 15.38 17.53
N MET A 92 -2.12 14.80 16.60
CA MET A 92 -0.88 14.10 16.94
C MET A 92 0.15 15.04 17.57
N SER A 93 0.24 16.28 17.08
CA SER A 93 1.17 17.29 17.60
C SER A 93 0.81 17.77 19.01
N ALA A 94 -0.48 17.75 19.38
CA ALA A 94 -0.93 18.10 20.72
C ALA A 94 -0.60 17.02 21.77
N HIS A 95 -0.30 15.79 21.33
CA HIS A 95 -0.10 14.61 22.19
C HIS A 95 1.30 14.00 22.08
N ALA A 96 2.22 14.62 21.34
CA ALA A 96 3.60 14.17 21.19
C ALA A 96 4.57 15.35 21.23
N THR A 97 5.72 15.16 21.86
CA THR A 97 6.76 16.18 21.95
C THR A 97 7.63 16.12 20.70
N LEU A 98 7.54 17.16 19.85
CA LEU A 98 8.40 17.29 18.68
C LEU A 98 9.83 17.65 19.11
N ASP A 99 10.65 16.65 19.42
CA ASP A 99 12.09 16.84 19.40
C ASP A 99 12.54 17.00 17.93
N LYS A 100 12.97 18.20 17.55
CA LYS A 100 13.41 18.51 16.19
C LYS A 100 14.76 17.85 15.85
N SER A 101 15.54 17.42 16.84
CA SER A 101 16.90 16.94 16.62
C SER A 101 17.00 15.50 16.09
N THR A 102 15.92 14.71 16.21
CA THR A 102 15.98 13.25 16.01
C THR A 102 15.88 12.76 14.55
N PHE A 103 15.62 13.64 13.56
CA PHE A 103 15.50 13.22 12.14
C PHE A 103 16.04 14.29 11.17
N PRO A 104 17.32 14.17 10.75
CA PRO A 104 17.98 15.17 9.92
C PRO A 104 17.30 15.36 8.56
N GLU A 105 16.54 14.39 8.05
CA GLU A 105 15.83 14.46 6.77
C GLU A 105 14.80 15.59 6.69
N LEU A 106 14.22 16.00 7.82
CA LEU A 106 13.24 17.08 7.89
C LEU A 106 13.83 18.43 8.31
N THR A 107 14.97 18.42 9.01
CA THR A 107 15.57 19.63 9.59
C THR A 107 16.81 20.12 8.84
N ASN A 108 17.51 19.25 8.12
CA ASN A 108 18.61 19.62 7.24
C ASN A 108 18.06 20.07 5.88
N HIS A 109 18.23 21.36 5.57
CA HIS A 109 17.74 21.95 4.31
C HIS A 109 18.24 21.24 3.05
N ARG A 110 19.49 20.78 3.03
CA ARG A 110 20.05 20.07 1.87
C ARG A 110 19.40 18.70 1.70
N LEU A 111 19.32 17.91 2.77
CA LEU A 111 18.68 16.59 2.74
C LEU A 111 17.21 16.68 2.37
N ARG A 112 16.48 17.62 2.98
CA ARG A 112 15.08 17.88 2.67
C ARG A 112 14.88 18.19 1.17
N ASN A 113 15.70 19.07 0.61
CA ASN A 113 15.64 19.40 -0.81
C ASN A 113 15.90 18.18 -1.69
N ASN A 114 16.91 17.38 -1.36
CA ASN A 114 17.22 16.15 -2.12
C ASN A 114 16.04 15.16 -2.08
N ILE A 115 15.46 14.93 -0.90
CA ILE A 115 14.29 14.07 -0.73
C ILE A 115 13.13 14.60 -1.56
N PHE A 116 12.86 15.90 -1.54
CA PHE A 116 11.72 16.47 -2.26
C PHE A 116 11.91 16.39 -3.79
N GLN A 117 13.12 16.61 -4.29
CA GLN A 117 13.43 16.42 -5.71
C GLN A 117 13.27 14.96 -6.12
N LEU A 118 13.79 14.03 -5.31
CA LEU A 118 13.66 12.60 -5.56
C LEU A 118 12.19 12.16 -5.54
N THR A 119 11.43 12.55 -4.51
CA THR A 119 10.00 12.26 -4.41
C THR A 119 9.25 12.82 -5.62
N LYS A 120 9.52 14.06 -6.03
CA LYS A 120 8.88 14.65 -7.21
C LYS A 120 9.19 13.85 -8.48
N ALA A 121 10.44 13.39 -8.65
CA ALA A 121 10.84 12.55 -9.77
C ALA A 121 10.14 11.18 -9.74
N ILE A 122 10.07 10.54 -8.58
CA ILE A 122 9.34 9.27 -8.38
C ILE A 122 7.87 9.44 -8.72
N LEU A 123 7.20 10.45 -8.17
CA LEU A 123 5.78 10.69 -8.41
C LEU A 123 5.49 10.96 -9.89
N LYS A 124 6.35 11.74 -10.56
CA LYS A 124 6.26 11.96 -12.00
C LYS A 124 6.44 10.66 -12.79
N LYS A 125 7.42 9.83 -12.42
CA LYS A 125 7.68 8.55 -13.09
C LYS A 125 6.52 7.57 -12.92
N VAL A 126 5.98 7.45 -11.70
CA VAL A 126 4.79 6.65 -11.42
C VAL A 126 3.60 7.17 -12.22
N GLU A 127 3.43 8.50 -12.32
CA GLU A 127 2.39 9.11 -13.15
C GLU A 127 2.56 8.78 -14.64
N GLU A 128 3.76 8.88 -15.19
CA GLU A 128 4.06 8.50 -16.57
C GLU A 128 3.74 7.03 -16.84
N ASP A 129 4.20 6.13 -15.96
CA ASP A 129 4.12 4.69 -16.14
C ASP A 129 2.68 4.14 -15.96
N TYR A 130 1.86 4.78 -15.12
CA TYR A 130 0.57 4.20 -14.70
C TYR A 130 -0.64 5.16 -14.76
N PHE A 131 -0.44 6.49 -14.79
CA PHE A 131 -1.53 7.46 -14.61
C PHE A 131 -1.64 8.52 -15.73
N SER A 132 -0.75 8.55 -16.71
CA SER A 132 -0.79 9.54 -17.80
C SER A 132 -1.89 9.19 -18.81
N GLY A 133 -2.96 10.00 -18.83
CA GLY A 133 -4.06 9.88 -19.79
C GLY A 133 -5.11 8.81 -19.49
N PHE A 134 -5.13 8.21 -18.29
CA PHE A 134 -6.07 7.13 -17.98
C PHE A 134 -6.92 7.39 -16.72
N ARG A 135 -8.25 7.32 -16.91
CA ARG A 135 -9.19 6.91 -15.87
C ARG A 135 -9.02 5.40 -15.67
N VAL A 136 -7.92 4.94 -15.08
CA VAL A 136 -7.98 3.60 -14.49
C VAL A 136 -9.06 3.71 -13.42
N SER A 137 -9.98 2.73 -13.44
CA SER A 137 -10.93 2.40 -12.40
C SER A 137 -10.20 2.18 -11.06
N ASN A 138 -9.65 3.26 -10.51
CA ASN A 138 -9.57 3.47 -9.08
C ASN A 138 -11.02 3.64 -8.67
N ASN A 139 -11.71 2.52 -8.44
CA ASN A 139 -13.05 2.50 -7.84
C ASN A 139 -13.09 3.09 -6.43
N PHE A 140 -12.04 3.84 -6.03
CA PHE A 140 -12.03 4.68 -4.84
C PHE A 140 -12.01 6.18 -5.13
N LEU A 141 -11.53 6.69 -6.28
CA LEU A 141 -10.98 8.07 -6.25
C LEU A 141 -11.33 9.03 -7.40
N CYS A 142 -12.08 8.62 -8.42
CA CYS A 142 -12.50 9.53 -9.49
C CYS A 142 -13.99 9.88 -9.38
N ALA A 143 -14.32 10.88 -8.55
CA ALA A 143 -15.56 11.62 -8.68
C ALA A 143 -15.29 12.91 -9.45
N GLN A 144 -15.44 12.88 -10.76
CA GLN A 144 -15.69 14.12 -11.52
C GLN A 144 -16.70 13.85 -12.65
N LYS A 145 -17.78 14.65 -12.63
CA LYS A 145 -18.89 14.73 -13.60
C LYS A 145 -20.00 13.68 -13.46
N ASP A 146 -20.64 13.60 -12.29
CA ASP A 146 -21.98 12.97 -12.08
C ASP A 146 -22.24 11.58 -12.67
N GLN A 147 -21.20 10.83 -13.02
CA GLN A 147 -21.31 9.45 -13.48
C GLN A 147 -20.19 8.61 -12.88
N ILE A 148 -20.56 7.82 -11.88
CA ILE A 148 -19.89 6.57 -11.57
C ILE A 148 -20.71 5.49 -12.27
N SER A 149 -20.15 4.92 -13.34
CA SER A 149 -20.67 3.66 -13.89
C SER A 149 -20.23 2.56 -12.94
N GLU A 150 -21.16 2.03 -12.15
CA GLU A 150 -20.99 0.81 -11.37
C GLU A 150 -20.56 -0.33 -12.30
N ILE A 151 -19.29 -0.75 -12.23
CA ILE A 151 -18.86 -2.03 -12.82
C ILE A 151 -18.83 -3.05 -11.68
N SER A 152 -20.04 -3.47 -11.32
CA SER A 152 -20.41 -4.57 -10.43
C SER A 152 -20.11 -4.39 -8.93
N SER A 153 -21.16 -4.48 -8.12
CA SER A 153 -21.14 -4.52 -6.64
C SER A 153 -20.92 -5.95 -6.09
N GLY A 154 -20.30 -6.83 -6.88
CA GLY A 154 -20.11 -8.24 -6.53
C GLY A 154 -18.88 -8.53 -5.65
N PRO A 155 -18.81 -9.72 -5.02
CA PRO A 155 -17.64 -10.13 -4.23
C PRO A 155 -16.32 -10.09 -5.03
N ILE A 156 -16.35 -10.49 -6.30
CA ILE A 156 -15.16 -10.50 -7.20
C ILE A 156 -14.61 -9.09 -7.43
N SER A 157 -15.46 -8.11 -7.77
CA SER A 157 -15.01 -6.74 -8.02
C SER A 157 -14.45 -6.09 -6.76
N SER A 158 -15.06 -6.38 -5.60
CA SER A 158 -14.57 -5.92 -4.29
C SER A 158 -13.16 -6.43 -3.99
N ILE A 159 -12.88 -7.70 -4.30
CA ILE A 159 -11.55 -8.30 -4.14
C ILE A 159 -10.52 -7.64 -5.05
N PHE A 160 -10.82 -7.54 -6.35
CA PHE A 160 -9.90 -6.94 -7.30
C PHE A 160 -9.66 -5.47 -7.04
N TYR A 161 -10.65 -4.77 -6.51
CA TYR A 161 -10.48 -3.41 -6.02
C TYR A 161 -9.35 -3.33 -4.97
N ARG A 162 -9.45 -4.09 -3.86
CA ARG A 162 -8.45 -4.03 -2.77
C ARG A 162 -7.09 -4.53 -3.22
N TYR A 163 -7.09 -5.59 -4.02
CA TYR A 163 -5.88 -6.19 -4.57
C TYR A 163 -5.14 -5.18 -5.44
N ASN A 164 -5.81 -4.55 -6.41
CA ASN A 164 -5.20 -3.58 -7.29
C ASN A 164 -4.76 -2.31 -6.54
N SER A 165 -5.53 -1.82 -5.57
CA SER A 165 -5.09 -0.69 -4.74
C SER A 165 -3.82 -1.02 -3.96
N SER A 166 -3.72 -2.21 -3.37
CA SER A 166 -2.51 -2.63 -2.65
C SER A 166 -1.33 -2.82 -3.59
N LYS A 167 -1.55 -3.41 -4.78
CA LYS A 167 -0.55 -3.55 -5.83
C LYS A 167 0.02 -2.19 -6.28
N GLN A 168 -0.84 -1.19 -6.48
CA GLN A 168 -0.37 0.15 -6.88
C GLN A 168 0.42 0.85 -5.77
N LEU A 169 -0.01 0.71 -4.52
CA LEU A 169 0.72 1.28 -3.39
C LEU A 169 2.06 0.56 -3.14
N SER A 170 2.12 -0.76 -3.34
CA SER A 170 3.39 -1.51 -3.26
C SER A 170 4.35 -1.08 -4.38
N PHE A 171 3.87 -0.81 -5.59
CA PHE A 171 4.71 -0.24 -6.65
C PHE A 171 5.28 1.12 -6.28
N LEU A 172 4.45 2.05 -5.78
CA LEU A 172 4.93 3.35 -5.31
C LEU A 172 6.04 3.19 -4.26
N SER A 173 5.82 2.33 -3.26
CA SER A 173 6.83 2.02 -2.23
C SER A 173 8.10 1.41 -2.82
N ASN A 174 7.99 0.57 -3.84
CA ASN A 174 9.16 0.00 -4.52
C ASN A 174 10.02 1.07 -5.20
N TYR A 175 9.42 2.08 -5.86
CA TYR A 175 10.20 3.19 -6.42
C TYR A 175 11.01 3.89 -5.32
N PHE A 176 10.42 4.13 -4.14
CA PHE A 176 11.16 4.70 -3.02
C PHE A 176 12.28 3.78 -2.54
N ILE A 177 12.00 2.50 -2.28
CA ILE A 177 13.01 1.54 -1.78
C ILE A 177 14.18 1.44 -2.76
N SER A 178 13.90 1.22 -4.04
CA SER A 178 14.91 1.06 -5.09
C SER A 178 15.80 2.29 -5.26
N ASN A 179 15.23 3.50 -5.07
CA ASN A 179 15.99 4.75 -5.18
C ASN A 179 16.69 5.17 -3.88
N LEU A 180 16.35 4.56 -2.73
CA LEU A 180 16.88 4.92 -1.41
C LEU A 180 17.82 3.87 -0.81
N VAL A 181 17.87 2.66 -1.38
CA VAL A 181 18.62 1.52 -0.81
C VAL A 181 20.10 1.80 -0.57
N TYR A 182 20.71 2.71 -1.35
CA TYR A 182 22.12 3.11 -1.22
C TYR A 182 22.33 4.46 -0.51
N PHE A 183 21.27 5.10 0.01
CA PHE A 183 21.33 6.42 0.62
C PHE A 183 21.12 6.36 2.14
N HIS A 184 22.20 6.07 2.88
CA HIS A 184 22.16 5.97 4.35
C HIS A 184 21.63 7.25 5.03
N GLU A 185 21.84 8.42 4.43
CA GLU A 185 21.34 9.71 4.94
C GLU A 185 19.81 9.88 4.84
N MET A 186 19.10 8.96 4.18
CA MET A 186 17.63 9.00 3.98
C MET A 186 16.93 7.80 4.62
N THR A 187 17.52 7.23 5.67
CA THR A 187 17.04 6.01 6.34
C THR A 187 15.60 6.13 6.82
N PHE A 188 15.15 7.30 7.29
CA PHE A 188 13.77 7.47 7.73
C PHE A 188 12.77 7.30 6.59
N VAL A 189 13.05 7.89 5.42
CA VAL A 189 12.19 7.78 4.24
C VAL A 189 12.18 6.34 3.74
N ALA A 190 13.36 5.70 3.71
CA ALA A 190 13.50 4.30 3.33
C ALA A 190 12.69 3.37 4.26
N ASN A 191 12.77 3.56 5.58
CA ASN A 191 12.00 2.77 6.55
C ASN A 191 10.50 2.93 6.33
N ASN A 192 10.00 4.15 6.05
CA ASN A 192 8.59 4.35 5.77
C ASN A 192 8.13 3.64 4.49
N ALA A 193 8.93 3.73 3.42
CA ALA A 193 8.65 3.04 2.17
C ALA A 193 8.65 1.51 2.35
N LYS A 194 9.61 0.97 3.11
CA LYS A 194 9.67 -0.45 3.48
C LYS A 194 8.43 -0.89 4.27
N ILE A 195 8.00 -0.12 5.26
CA ILE A 195 6.77 -0.40 6.04
C ILE A 195 5.55 -0.44 5.13
N ASP A 196 5.42 0.53 4.22
CA ASP A 196 4.30 0.59 3.28
C ASP A 196 4.33 -0.61 2.33
N TYR A 197 5.50 -0.98 1.80
CA TYR A 197 5.65 -2.15 0.94
C TYR A 197 5.22 -3.43 1.64
N VAL A 198 5.69 -3.66 2.87
CA VAL A 198 5.31 -4.83 3.68
C VAL A 198 3.81 -4.85 3.97
N LEU A 199 3.21 -3.70 4.31
CA LEU A 199 1.77 -3.60 4.50
C LEU A 199 1.02 -4.07 3.26
N HIS A 200 1.36 -3.52 2.10
CA HIS A 200 0.64 -3.79 0.87
C HIS A 200 0.89 -5.20 0.32
N ALA A 201 2.09 -5.74 0.48
CA ALA A 201 2.40 -7.12 0.15
C ALA A 201 1.51 -8.10 0.94
N VAL A 202 1.37 -7.88 2.25
CA VAL A 202 0.51 -8.72 3.09
C VAL A 202 -0.96 -8.55 2.72
N ASN A 203 -1.42 -7.32 2.43
CA ASN A 203 -2.79 -7.09 2.01
C ASN A 203 -3.12 -7.76 0.66
N MET A 204 -2.16 -7.81 -0.28
CA MET A 204 -2.32 -8.56 -1.52
C MET A 204 -2.57 -10.05 -1.25
N PHE A 205 -1.82 -10.65 -0.32
CA PHE A 205 -2.04 -12.04 0.10
C PHE A 205 -3.43 -12.22 0.73
N ASP A 206 -3.79 -11.35 1.68
CA ASP A 206 -5.09 -11.39 2.38
C ASP A 206 -6.29 -11.12 1.44
N CYS A 207 -6.06 -10.52 0.27
CA CYS A 207 -7.07 -10.40 -0.78
C CYS A 207 -7.20 -11.66 -1.64
N ILE A 208 -6.16 -12.49 -1.73
CA ILE A 208 -6.19 -13.77 -2.44
C ILE A 208 -6.81 -14.85 -1.56
N PHE A 209 -6.41 -14.89 -0.28
CA PHE A 209 -6.82 -15.91 0.68
C PHE A 209 -7.38 -15.25 1.94
N LYS A 210 -8.54 -15.73 2.38
CA LYS A 210 -9.13 -15.34 3.66
C LYS A 210 -8.18 -15.61 4.84
N ASP A 211 -8.02 -14.61 5.71
CA ASP A 211 -7.32 -14.75 6.99
C ASP A 211 -8.24 -15.44 8.01
N ILE A 212 -8.11 -16.76 8.12
CA ILE A 212 -8.92 -17.58 9.04
C ILE A 212 -8.70 -17.26 10.52
N HIS A 213 -7.66 -16.51 10.88
CA HIS A 213 -7.38 -16.12 12.26
C HIS A 213 -8.01 -14.78 12.64
N ASN A 214 -8.54 -14.04 11.67
CA ASN A 214 -9.21 -12.78 11.89
C ASN A 214 -10.72 -12.98 11.70
N SER A 215 -11.49 -12.85 12.79
CA SER A 215 -12.96 -12.94 12.74
C SER A 215 -13.59 -11.86 11.86
N TYR A 216 -12.83 -10.79 11.61
CA TYR A 216 -13.18 -9.74 10.68
C TYR A 216 -12.56 -9.98 9.31
N SER A 217 -12.02 -11.14 8.94
CA SER A 217 -11.53 -11.31 7.55
C SER A 217 -12.68 -11.52 6.57
N ILE A 218 -12.60 -10.86 5.42
CA ILE A 218 -13.45 -11.12 4.25
C ILE A 218 -12.98 -12.33 3.47
N ASP A 219 -13.86 -12.89 2.65
CA ASP A 219 -13.48 -13.91 1.67
C ASP A 219 -12.49 -13.33 0.65
N GLY A 220 -11.43 -14.08 0.38
CA GLY A 220 -10.43 -13.77 -0.65
C GLY A 220 -10.88 -14.26 -2.03
N LEU A 221 -10.04 -13.99 -3.04
CA LEU A 221 -10.25 -14.46 -4.42
C LEU A 221 -10.51 -15.96 -4.47
N HIS A 222 -9.71 -16.75 -3.76
CA HIS A 222 -9.85 -18.20 -3.72
C HIS A 222 -11.23 -18.63 -3.21
N GLU A 223 -11.67 -18.09 -2.06
CA GLU A 223 -12.96 -18.43 -1.46
C GLU A 223 -14.14 -18.03 -2.34
N VAL A 224 -14.10 -16.84 -2.95
CA VAL A 224 -15.17 -16.34 -3.83
C VAL A 224 -15.27 -17.15 -5.11
N LEU A 225 -14.14 -17.48 -5.76
CA LEU A 225 -14.16 -18.26 -6.99
C LEU A 225 -14.66 -19.68 -6.76
N GLN A 226 -14.28 -20.30 -5.63
CA GLN A 226 -14.82 -21.61 -5.24
C GLN A 226 -16.32 -21.58 -4.98
N ALA A 227 -16.81 -20.55 -4.27
CA ALA A 227 -18.24 -20.43 -3.95
C ALA A 227 -19.11 -20.13 -5.18
N THR A 228 -18.55 -19.48 -6.20
CA THR A 228 -19.25 -19.06 -7.42
C THR A 228 -19.00 -19.97 -8.61
N ASP A 229 -18.23 -21.05 -8.44
CA ASP A 229 -17.81 -21.96 -9.51
C ASP A 229 -17.29 -21.22 -10.75
N THR A 230 -16.44 -20.21 -10.52
CA THR A 230 -15.97 -19.29 -11.56
C THR A 230 -14.46 -19.37 -11.75
N GLY A 231 -14.02 -19.66 -12.97
CA GLY A 231 -12.60 -19.75 -13.34
C GLY A 231 -11.87 -20.95 -12.74
N ASP A 232 -10.58 -21.06 -13.05
CA ASP A 232 -9.70 -22.10 -12.53
C ASP A 232 -8.83 -21.57 -11.38
N VAL A 233 -8.99 -22.17 -10.20
CA VAL A 233 -8.28 -21.80 -8.97
C VAL A 233 -6.95 -22.55 -8.77
N SER A 234 -6.52 -23.39 -9.72
CA SER A 234 -5.33 -24.25 -9.58
C SER A 234 -4.05 -23.47 -9.28
N ALA A 235 -3.89 -22.27 -9.86
CA ALA A 235 -2.76 -21.38 -9.57
C ALA A 235 -2.80 -20.88 -8.11
N LEU A 236 -3.98 -20.53 -7.60
CA LEU A 236 -4.17 -20.10 -6.20
C LEU A 236 -3.98 -21.27 -5.23
N VAL A 237 -4.47 -22.46 -5.56
CA VAL A 237 -4.28 -23.67 -4.74
C VAL A 237 -2.79 -24.01 -4.63
N SER A 238 -2.06 -23.99 -5.73
CA SER A 238 -0.62 -24.23 -5.76
C SER A 238 0.13 -23.22 -4.88
N LEU A 239 -0.23 -21.94 -5.01
CA LEU A 239 0.34 -20.86 -4.20
C LEU A 239 0.07 -21.06 -2.69
N ARG A 240 -1.14 -21.51 -2.31
CA ARG A 240 -1.54 -21.79 -0.93
C ARG A 240 -0.81 -22.99 -0.31
N GLN A 241 -0.33 -23.92 -1.14
CA GLN A 241 0.42 -25.10 -0.71
C GLN A 241 1.93 -24.85 -0.60
N ASP A 242 2.42 -23.70 -1.09
CA ASP A 242 3.84 -23.39 -1.07
C ASP A 242 4.31 -22.95 0.33
N SER A 243 5.09 -23.83 0.98
CA SER A 243 5.61 -23.59 2.32
C SER A 243 6.56 -22.38 2.42
N SER A 244 7.35 -22.08 1.39
CA SER A 244 8.28 -20.96 1.36
C SER A 244 7.55 -19.62 1.30
N LEU A 245 6.49 -19.56 0.49
CA LEU A 245 5.62 -18.40 0.40
C LEU A 245 4.91 -18.16 1.72
N LEU A 246 4.35 -19.21 2.34
CA LEU A 246 3.66 -19.10 3.62
C LEU A 246 4.61 -18.67 4.76
N ALA A 247 5.87 -19.13 4.76
CA ALA A 247 6.87 -18.67 5.72
C ALA A 247 7.16 -17.17 5.56
N THR A 248 7.34 -16.72 4.31
CA THR A 248 7.52 -15.30 3.98
C THR A 248 6.31 -14.46 4.42
N TYR A 249 5.09 -14.89 4.07
CA TYR A 249 3.85 -14.23 4.50
C TYR A 249 3.76 -14.10 6.02
N ARG A 250 4.06 -15.16 6.80
CA ARG A 250 4.02 -15.11 8.27
C ARG A 250 4.99 -14.08 8.83
N ASN A 251 6.20 -14.02 8.27
CA ASN A 251 7.21 -13.03 8.69
C ASN A 251 6.74 -11.60 8.38
N LEU A 252 6.29 -11.35 7.14
CA LEU A 252 5.78 -10.06 6.71
C LEU A 252 4.55 -9.62 7.51
N ARG A 253 3.60 -10.53 7.76
CA ARG A 253 2.40 -10.26 8.56
C ARG A 253 2.75 -9.86 9.99
N ASN A 254 3.73 -10.53 10.60
CA ASN A 254 4.23 -10.17 11.93
C ASN A 254 4.77 -8.73 11.95
N ILE A 255 5.58 -8.36 10.95
CA ILE A 255 6.13 -7.00 10.84
C ILE A 255 5.02 -5.97 10.55
N ARG A 256 4.13 -6.25 9.60
CA ARG A 256 2.95 -5.41 9.29
C ARG A 256 2.12 -5.11 10.52
N ASN A 257 1.79 -6.13 11.32
CA ASN A 257 0.97 -5.96 12.53
C ASN A 257 1.69 -5.10 13.58
N LYS A 258 3.01 -5.25 13.69
CA LYS A 258 3.83 -4.50 14.66
C LYS A 258 4.14 -3.06 14.23
N LEU A 259 4.19 -2.73 12.94
CA LEU A 259 4.63 -1.41 12.47
C LEU A 259 3.54 -0.59 11.75
N ALA A 260 2.66 -1.23 10.97
CA ALA A 260 1.70 -0.55 10.10
C ALA A 260 0.23 -0.74 10.52
N GLY A 261 -0.11 -1.86 11.16
CA GLY A 261 -1.48 -2.17 11.56
C GLY A 261 -1.95 -1.36 12.76
N HIS A 262 -1.26 -1.50 13.89
CA HIS A 262 -1.64 -0.86 15.17
C HIS A 262 -0.47 -0.24 15.93
N MET A 263 0.77 -0.36 15.42
CA MET A 263 2.02 -0.10 16.12
C MET A 263 2.13 -0.85 17.47
N ASP A 264 2.99 -1.87 17.52
CA ASP A 264 3.15 -2.71 18.71
C ASP A 264 3.44 -1.85 19.95
N ARG A 265 2.79 -2.16 21.08
CA ARG A 265 3.00 -1.43 22.34
C ARG A 265 4.17 -2.01 23.15
N ARG A 266 4.54 -3.27 22.92
CA ARG A 266 5.45 -4.04 23.79
C ARG A 266 6.93 -3.81 23.46
N SER A 267 7.33 -3.93 22.20
CA SER A 267 8.72 -3.78 21.74
C SER A 267 9.09 -2.30 21.60
N ASN A 268 10.34 -1.87 21.80
CA ASN A 268 10.72 -0.47 21.54
C ASN A 268 10.72 -0.16 20.01
N LEU A 269 10.87 1.10 19.60
CA LEU A 269 10.85 1.43 18.15
C LEU A 269 12.08 0.88 17.42
N GLU A 270 13.25 0.91 18.05
CA GLU A 270 14.52 0.45 17.49
C GLU A 270 14.48 -1.04 17.11
N ASP A 271 13.98 -1.90 18.00
CA ASP A 271 13.80 -3.33 17.76
C ASP A 271 12.86 -3.57 16.58
N LEU A 272 11.77 -2.78 16.49
CA LEU A 272 10.81 -2.90 15.40
C LEU A 272 11.42 -2.48 14.06
N LEU A 273 12.18 -1.39 14.02
CA LEU A 273 12.89 -0.96 12.82
C LEU A 273 14.03 -1.90 12.45
N THR A 274 14.65 -2.57 13.43
CA THR A 274 15.65 -3.60 13.19
C THR A 274 15.02 -4.80 12.49
N LEU A 275 13.87 -5.30 12.97
CA LEU A 275 13.12 -6.38 12.31
C LEU A 275 12.82 -6.06 10.84
N LEU A 276 12.46 -4.81 10.55
CA LEU A 276 12.20 -4.34 9.19
C LEU A 276 13.49 -4.27 8.35
N ASN A 277 14.58 -3.77 8.91
CA ASN A 277 15.82 -3.53 8.18
C ASN A 277 16.64 -4.79 7.92
N THR A 278 16.41 -5.85 8.70
CA THR A 278 16.99 -7.18 8.46
C THR A 278 16.21 -7.99 7.41
N LEU A 279 15.08 -7.50 6.91
CA LEU A 279 14.39 -8.17 5.80
C LEU A 279 15.21 -8.07 4.51
N ASP A 280 15.33 -9.20 3.82
CA ASP A 280 15.77 -9.22 2.44
C ASP A 280 14.62 -8.77 1.53
N PHE A 281 14.72 -7.57 0.98
CA PHE A 281 13.69 -7.02 0.10
C PHE A 281 13.66 -7.69 -1.28
N GLU A 282 14.71 -8.40 -1.70
CA GLU A 282 14.64 -9.25 -2.89
C GLU A 282 13.61 -10.37 -2.70
N ASP A 283 13.64 -11.04 -1.55
CA ASP A 283 12.64 -12.05 -1.18
C ASP A 283 11.23 -11.46 -1.07
N VAL A 284 11.09 -10.25 -0.53
CA VAL A 284 9.77 -9.58 -0.43
C VAL A 284 9.24 -9.20 -1.82
N PHE A 285 10.10 -8.76 -2.74
CA PHE A 285 9.73 -8.53 -4.14
C PHE A 285 9.31 -9.82 -4.83
N GLY A 286 10.09 -10.89 -4.64
CA GLY A 286 9.76 -12.23 -5.14
C GLY A 286 8.41 -12.73 -4.63
N PHE A 287 8.11 -12.51 -3.34
CA PHE A 287 6.81 -12.82 -2.76
C PHE A 287 5.66 -12.11 -3.49
N VAL A 288 5.73 -10.78 -3.67
CA VAL A 288 4.69 -10.02 -4.38
C VAL A 288 4.53 -10.46 -5.83
N ASN A 289 5.63 -10.72 -6.53
CA ASN A 289 5.60 -11.20 -7.92
C ASN A 289 4.87 -12.54 -8.04
N ARG A 290 5.08 -13.45 -7.10
CA ARG A 290 4.41 -14.76 -7.07
C ARG A 290 2.91 -14.63 -6.82
N LEU A 291 2.50 -13.71 -5.94
CA LEU A 291 1.07 -13.39 -5.75
C LEU A 291 0.45 -12.90 -7.06
N ASP A 292 1.12 -11.94 -7.70
CA ASP A 292 0.60 -11.29 -8.90
C ASP A 292 0.55 -12.22 -10.12
N LYS A 293 1.54 -13.11 -10.25
CA LYS A 293 1.51 -14.17 -11.26
C LYS A 293 0.33 -15.11 -11.07
N ALA A 294 0.07 -15.56 -9.84
CA ALA A 294 -1.04 -16.48 -9.58
C ALA A 294 -2.41 -15.83 -9.85
N VAL A 295 -2.56 -14.55 -9.52
CA VAL A 295 -3.78 -13.79 -9.83
C VAL A 295 -3.93 -13.57 -11.34
N PHE A 296 -2.84 -13.23 -12.04
CA PHE A 296 -2.84 -13.10 -13.50
C PHE A 296 -3.23 -14.41 -14.19
N ASP A 297 -2.64 -15.54 -13.78
CA ASP A 297 -2.96 -16.86 -14.35
C ASP A 297 -4.42 -17.22 -14.12
N THR A 298 -4.93 -16.99 -12.90
CA THR A 298 -6.35 -17.18 -12.57
C THR A 298 -7.24 -16.28 -13.44
N ALA A 299 -6.86 -15.01 -13.63
CA ALA A 299 -7.61 -14.06 -14.44
C ALA A 299 -7.71 -14.43 -15.92
N ARG A 300 -6.74 -15.17 -16.47
CA ARG A 300 -6.79 -15.67 -17.86
C ARG A 300 -7.82 -16.77 -18.08
N THR A 301 -8.33 -17.38 -17.01
CA THR A 301 -9.20 -18.56 -17.10
C THR A 301 -10.68 -18.20 -17.24
N HIS A 302 -11.05 -16.95 -16.96
CA HIS A 302 -12.45 -16.52 -17.01
C HIS A 302 -12.61 -15.02 -17.28
N ILE A 303 -13.55 -14.66 -18.17
CA ILE A 303 -13.74 -13.28 -18.63
C ILE A 303 -14.09 -12.32 -17.50
N SER A 304 -14.91 -12.71 -16.52
CA SER A 304 -15.25 -11.83 -15.38
C SER A 304 -14.01 -11.48 -14.55
N ILE A 305 -13.06 -12.40 -14.42
CA ILE A 305 -11.82 -12.20 -13.67
C ILE A 305 -10.86 -11.36 -14.51
N SER A 306 -10.72 -11.70 -15.80
CA SER A 306 -9.91 -10.94 -16.77
C SER A 306 -10.34 -9.48 -16.86
N VAL A 307 -11.65 -9.21 -16.95
CA VAL A 307 -12.23 -7.87 -16.99
C VAL A 307 -11.83 -7.10 -15.73
N HIS A 308 -11.99 -7.66 -14.53
CA HIS A 308 -11.68 -6.95 -13.29
C HIS A 308 -10.17 -6.79 -13.00
N TYR A 309 -9.32 -7.69 -13.49
CA TYR A 309 -7.87 -7.66 -13.27
C TYR A 309 -7.09 -6.94 -14.38
N MET A 310 -7.50 -7.11 -15.64
CA MET A 310 -6.79 -6.67 -16.86
C MET A 310 -7.44 -5.47 -17.55
N HIS A 311 -8.39 -4.79 -16.90
CA HIS A 311 -9.18 -3.73 -17.52
C HIS A 311 -8.33 -2.69 -18.26
N ASN A 312 -8.43 -2.70 -19.59
CA ASN A 312 -7.98 -1.68 -20.53
C ASN A 312 -6.58 -1.10 -20.21
N GLN A 313 -5.53 -1.78 -20.65
CA GLN A 313 -4.27 -1.12 -21.01
C GLN A 313 -4.28 -0.80 -22.53
N PRO A 314 -4.90 0.29 -23.02
CA PRO A 314 -4.72 0.73 -24.40
C PRO A 314 -3.35 1.42 -24.48
N ARG A 315 -2.31 0.59 -24.39
CA ARG A 315 -0.86 0.81 -24.53
C ARG A 315 -0.03 -0.30 -23.85
N ALA A 316 -0.64 -1.37 -23.33
CA ALA A 316 0.03 -2.67 -23.30
C ALA A 316 0.04 -3.25 -24.72
N SER A 317 0.67 -2.54 -25.67
CA SER A 317 1.54 -3.28 -26.57
C SER A 317 2.42 -4.16 -25.70
N ASN A 318 2.69 -5.40 -26.14
CA ASN A 318 3.70 -6.26 -25.56
C ASN A 318 4.84 -5.41 -24.99
N ILE A 319 5.33 -5.76 -23.79
CA ILE A 319 6.56 -5.19 -23.26
C ILE A 319 7.66 -5.50 -24.28
N ASP A 320 7.79 -4.66 -25.30
CA ASP A 320 8.90 -4.65 -26.23
C ASP A 320 10.05 -4.06 -25.43
N SER A 321 11.05 -4.92 -25.29
CA SER A 321 12.16 -4.92 -24.36
C SER A 321 13.21 -3.83 -24.61
N LEU A 322 12.78 -2.61 -24.96
CA LEU A 322 13.69 -1.51 -25.31
C LEU A 322 13.69 -0.33 -24.33
N ASN A 323 12.77 -0.26 -23.36
CA ASN A 323 12.70 0.86 -22.40
C ASN A 323 12.82 0.47 -20.91
N VAL A 324 13.33 -0.73 -20.62
CA VAL A 324 13.87 -1.00 -19.28
C VAL A 324 15.17 -0.20 -19.16
N ILE A 325 15.13 0.91 -18.42
CA ILE A 325 16.35 1.56 -17.96
C ILE A 325 17.02 0.55 -17.03
N LYS A 326 18.11 -0.03 -17.52
CA LYS A 326 18.98 -0.97 -16.81
C LYS A 326 19.30 -0.44 -15.41
N VAL A 327 18.68 -1.02 -14.38
CA VAL A 327 19.05 -0.81 -12.99
C VAL A 327 20.32 -1.62 -12.75
N ASN A 328 21.48 -0.96 -12.71
CA ASN A 328 22.71 -1.62 -12.29
C ASN A 328 22.61 -1.87 -10.77
N GLY A 329 22.39 -3.13 -10.36
CA GLY A 329 22.55 -3.55 -8.97
C GLY A 329 21.58 -4.61 -8.46
N PHE A 330 20.38 -4.71 -9.03
CA PHE A 330 19.39 -5.74 -8.70
C PHE A 330 18.76 -6.26 -9.99
N GLN A 331 19.07 -7.50 -10.36
CA GLN A 331 18.47 -8.16 -11.52
C GLN A 331 17.06 -8.61 -11.15
N SER A 332 16.06 -7.76 -11.39
CA SER A 332 14.69 -8.24 -11.52
C SER A 332 14.65 -9.17 -12.73
N GLU A 333 14.43 -10.47 -12.54
CA GLU A 333 14.12 -11.32 -13.68
C GLU A 333 12.84 -10.81 -14.36
N PRO A 334 12.83 -10.67 -15.69
CA PRO A 334 11.67 -10.19 -16.42
C PRO A 334 10.46 -11.11 -16.20
N TYR A 335 9.28 -10.50 -16.19
CA TYR A 335 7.97 -11.13 -15.94
C TYR A 335 7.64 -12.32 -16.89
N PHE A 336 8.37 -12.45 -17.99
CA PHE A 336 8.25 -13.49 -18.99
C PHE A 336 9.66 -13.91 -19.43
N ASN A 337 10.02 -15.16 -19.17
CA ASN A 337 11.09 -15.81 -19.93
C ASN A 337 10.52 -16.17 -21.31
N SER A 338 11.30 -15.89 -22.35
CA SER A 338 11.00 -16.15 -23.76
C SER A 338 10.46 -17.56 -24.03
#